data_AF-A0A0D6P9V8-F1
#
_entry.id   AF-A0A0D6P9V8-F1
#
_cell.length_a   1.000
_cell.length_b   1.000
_cell.length_c   1.000
_cell.angle_alpha   90.00
_cell.angle_beta   90.00
_cell.angle_gamma   90.00
#
_symmetry.space_group_name_H-M   'P 1'
#
loop_
_entity.id
_entity.type
_entity.pdbx_description
1 polymer ?
#
loop_
_entity_poly.entity_id
_entity_poly.type
_entity_poly.pdbx_seq_one_letter_code
_entity_poly.pdbx_strand_id
1 'polypeptide(L)'
;MKRLHVHLSVADLPASVRFYAALFGAPPTVAHSDYAKWMLDDPRVNFAISSCGAAPGLDHLGIQVETPDELADAYGRLRAADGPVLEEGRPPAAMHGRKRPGSPIRRAWRGRRS
;
A
#
# COMPACT_ATOMS: atom_id res chain seq x y z
N MET A 1 -10.38 13.27 0.59
CA MET A 1 -11.05 12.08 1.18
C MET A 1 -9.98 11.02 1.41
N LYS A 2 -10.05 10.23 2.48
CA LYS A 2 -9.03 9.19 2.75
C LYS A 2 -9.27 7.96 1.86
N ARG A 3 -8.22 7.20 1.53
CA ARG A 3 -8.28 6.04 0.62
C ARG A 3 -7.77 4.79 1.33
N LEU A 4 -8.48 3.68 1.21
CA LEU A 4 -7.99 2.41 1.75
C LEU A 4 -6.76 1.98 0.95
N HIS A 5 -5.69 1.59 1.64
CA HIS A 5 -4.49 1.04 1.03
C HIS A 5 -4.39 -0.45 1.36
N VAL A 6 -4.25 -1.28 0.33
CA VAL A 6 -4.13 -2.73 0.45
C VAL A 6 -2.93 -3.19 -0.37
N HIS A 7 -2.03 -3.94 0.25
CA HIS A 7 -0.95 -4.61 -0.47
C HIS A 7 -1.02 -6.12 -0.23
N LEU A 8 -1.11 -6.90 -1.31
CA LEU A 8 -1.01 -8.36 -1.27
C LEU A 8 0.31 -8.86 -1.86
N SER A 9 0.91 -9.85 -1.22
CA SER A 9 1.94 -10.67 -1.83
C SER A 9 1.27 -11.79 -2.63
N VAL A 10 1.71 -12.01 -3.87
CA VAL A 10 1.11 -12.99 -4.80
C VAL A 10 2.17 -13.94 -5.33
N ALA A 11 1.81 -15.21 -5.54
CA ALA A 11 2.72 -16.20 -6.09
C ALA A 11 3.00 -15.99 -7.59
N ASP A 12 1.96 -15.62 -8.35
CA ASP A 12 2.03 -15.39 -9.80
C ASP A 12 1.45 -14.00 -10.09
N LEU A 13 2.35 -13.06 -10.41
CA LEU A 13 1.97 -11.69 -10.72
C LEU A 13 1.18 -11.59 -12.04
N PRO A 14 1.63 -12.15 -13.19
CA PRO A 14 0.84 -12.15 -14.42
C PRO A 14 -0.59 -12.67 -14.25
N ALA A 15 -0.77 -13.80 -13.55
CA ALA A 15 -2.10 -14.36 -13.29
C ALA A 15 -2.95 -13.43 -12.42
N SER A 16 -2.35 -12.88 -11.37
CA SER A 16 -3.04 -11.96 -10.45
C SER A 16 -3.43 -10.65 -11.16
N VAL A 17 -2.56 -10.10 -12.02
CA VAL A 17 -2.89 -8.90 -12.81
C VAL A 17 -4.10 -9.14 -13.71
N ARG A 18 -4.16 -10.29 -14.40
CA ARG A 18 -5.34 -10.64 -15.22
C ARG A 18 -6.61 -10.71 -14.38
N PHE A 19 -6.54 -11.38 -13.23
CA PHE A 19 -7.68 -11.52 -12.33
C PHE A 19 -8.19 -10.17 -11.81
N TYR A 20 -7.30 -9.36 -11.23
CA TYR A 20 -7.70 -8.07 -10.63
C TYR A 20 -8.09 -7.03 -11.68
N ALA A 21 -7.49 -7.05 -12.86
CA ALA A 21 -7.93 -6.18 -13.95
C ALA A 21 -9.37 -6.50 -14.39
N ALA A 22 -9.72 -7.79 -14.46
CA ALA A 22 -11.09 -8.21 -14.74
C ALA A 22 -12.04 -7.85 -13.58
N LEU A 23 -11.64 -8.11 -12.33
CA LEU A 23 -12.44 -7.80 -11.15
C LEU A 23 -12.76 -6.31 -11.02
N PHE A 24 -11.78 -5.45 -11.27
CA PHE A 24 -11.94 -4.00 -11.17
C PHE A 24 -12.46 -3.36 -12.46
N GLY A 25 -12.60 -4.13 -13.55
CA GLY A 25 -12.92 -3.59 -14.87
C GLY A 25 -11.91 -2.55 -15.37
N ALA A 26 -10.67 -2.57 -14.88
CA ALA A 26 -9.67 -1.56 -15.16
C ALA A 26 -8.23 -2.13 -15.13
N PRO A 27 -7.35 -1.72 -16.06
CA PRO A 27 -5.93 -2.08 -15.99
C PRO A 27 -5.23 -1.40 -14.80
N PRO A 28 -4.08 -1.92 -14.34
CA PRO A 28 -3.30 -1.26 -13.32
C PRO A 28 -2.81 0.11 -13.79
N THR A 29 -2.80 1.10 -12.90
CA THR A 29 -2.25 2.43 -13.15
C THR A 29 -0.72 2.44 -13.10
N VAL A 30 -0.11 1.46 -12.45
CA VAL A 30 1.34 1.20 -12.47
C VAL A 30 1.57 -0.28 -12.63
N ALA A 31 2.44 -0.67 -13.57
CA ALA A 31 2.82 -2.06 -13.80
C ALA A 31 4.33 -2.19 -14.03
N HIS A 32 4.93 -3.17 -13.37
CA HIS A 32 6.32 -3.56 -13.49
C HIS A 32 6.44 -5.09 -13.42
N SER A 33 7.64 -5.63 -13.64
CA SER A 33 7.90 -7.08 -13.69
C SER A 33 7.53 -7.85 -12.42
N ASP A 34 7.50 -7.17 -11.27
CA ASP A 34 7.31 -7.75 -9.93
C ASP A 34 6.24 -7.03 -9.09
N TYR A 35 5.49 -6.09 -9.70
CA TYR A 35 4.57 -5.21 -9.00
C TYR A 35 3.48 -4.66 -9.92
N ALA A 36 2.26 -4.57 -9.41
CA ALA A 36 1.18 -3.83 -10.05
C ALA A 36 0.38 -3.04 -9.01
N LYS A 37 -0.19 -1.91 -9.43
CA LYS A 37 -1.02 -1.02 -8.60
C LYS A 37 -2.22 -0.50 -9.36
N TRP A 38 -3.35 -0.39 -8.66
CA TRP A 38 -4.57 0.27 -9.12
C TRP A 38 -4.90 1.44 -8.19
N MET A 39 -5.42 2.51 -8.78
CA MET A 39 -6.01 3.64 -8.06
C MET A 39 -7.48 3.70 -8.50
N LEU A 40 -8.36 3.09 -7.73
CA LEU A 40 -9.78 2.93 -8.07
C LEU A 40 -10.62 3.93 -7.29
N ASP A 41 -11.59 4.60 -7.90
CA ASP A 41 -12.44 5.55 -7.17
C ASP A 41 -13.71 4.91 -6.59
N ASP A 42 -14.17 3.80 -7.16
CA ASP A 42 -15.29 2.99 -6.67
C ASP A 42 -14.98 1.48 -6.80
N PRO A 43 -14.69 0.76 -5.70
CA PRO A 43 -14.47 1.29 -4.35
C PRO A 43 -13.20 2.14 -4.26
N ARG A 44 -13.16 3.11 -3.35
CA ARG A 44 -12.03 4.04 -3.20
C ARG A 44 -10.80 3.40 -2.56
N VAL A 45 -10.01 2.69 -3.36
CA VAL A 45 -8.85 1.91 -2.91
C VAL A 45 -7.58 2.22 -3.71
N ASN A 46 -6.45 2.20 -3.02
CA ASN A 46 -5.12 2.03 -3.60
C ASN A 46 -4.74 0.56 -3.37
N PHE A 47 -4.83 -0.23 -4.43
CA PHE A 47 -4.64 -1.68 -4.37
C PHE A 47 -3.33 -2.04 -5.05
N ALA A 48 -2.44 -2.75 -4.36
CA ALA A 48 -1.15 -3.15 -4.86
C ALA A 48 -0.91 -4.65 -4.68
N ILE A 49 -0.21 -5.25 -5.64
CA ILE A 49 0.24 -6.63 -5.56
C ILE A 49 1.72 -6.73 -5.93
N SER A 50 2.45 -7.66 -5.33
CA SER A 50 3.84 -7.95 -5.68
C SER A 50 4.20 -9.42 -5.54
N SER A 51 5.15 -9.89 -6.35
CA SER A 51 5.69 -11.26 -6.27
C SER A 51 7.04 -11.35 -5.53
N CYS A 52 7.51 -10.26 -4.92
CA CYS A 52 8.78 -10.23 -4.20
C CYS A 52 8.65 -10.65 -2.73
N GLY A 53 9.27 -11.77 -2.36
CA GLY A 53 9.93 -11.95 -1.06
C GLY A 53 9.08 -12.38 0.14
N ALA A 54 7.74 -12.35 0.07
CA ALA A 54 6.87 -12.80 1.17
C ALA A 54 5.93 -13.92 0.74
N ALA A 55 5.46 -14.71 1.72
CA ALA A 55 4.44 -15.71 1.50
C ALA A 55 3.17 -15.06 0.89
N PRO A 56 2.50 -15.72 -0.07
CA PRO A 56 1.28 -15.18 -0.65
C PRO A 56 0.24 -14.86 0.43
N GLY A 57 -0.43 -13.72 0.30
CA GLY A 57 -1.42 -13.25 1.27
C GLY A 57 -1.35 -11.75 1.54
N LEU A 58 -2.04 -11.33 2.59
CA LEU A 58 -2.03 -9.93 3.02
C LEU A 58 -0.65 -9.54 3.55
N ASP A 59 0.00 -8.59 2.87
CA ASP A 59 1.28 -8.03 3.30
C ASP A 59 1.05 -6.90 4.31
N HIS A 60 0.25 -5.89 3.95
CA HIS A 60 -0.17 -4.83 4.86
C HIS A 60 -1.44 -4.09 4.41
N LEU A 61 -2.03 -3.37 5.37
CA LEU A 61 -3.13 -2.43 5.18
C LEU A 61 -2.71 -1.03 5.65
N GLY A 62 -3.39 -0.02 5.13
CA GLY A 62 -3.22 1.35 5.60
C GLY A 62 -4.34 2.29 5.16
N ILE A 63 -4.25 3.52 5.62
CA ILE A 63 -5.09 4.62 5.16
C ILE A 63 -4.18 5.63 4.47
N GLN A 64 -4.39 5.83 3.18
CA GLN A 64 -3.73 6.87 2.43
C GLN A 64 -4.47 8.20 2.65
N VAL A 65 -3.69 9.20 3.04
CA VAL A 65 -4.07 10.61 3.16
C VAL A 65 -3.41 11.42 2.05
N GLU A 66 -4.00 12.55 1.70
CA GLU A 66 -3.57 13.37 0.57
C GLU A 66 -2.70 14.56 1.01
N THR A 67 -2.87 15.03 2.24
CA THR A 67 -2.17 16.22 2.75
C THR A 67 -1.41 15.96 4.06
N PRO A 68 -0.40 16.79 4.38
CA PRO A 68 0.28 16.77 5.68
C PRO A 68 -0.69 17.02 6.86
N ASP A 69 -1.69 17.88 6.68
CA ASP A 69 -2.68 18.18 7.73
C ASP A 69 -3.56 16.96 7.99
N GLU A 70 -4.05 16.27 6.95
CA GLU A 70 -4.81 15.02 7.11
C GLU A 70 -3.98 13.92 7.78
N LEU A 71 -2.66 13.93 7.56
CA LEU A 71 -1.73 13.03 8.22
C LEU A 71 -1.58 13.36 9.70
N ALA A 72 -1.37 14.64 10.04
CA ALA A 72 -1.28 15.12 11.41
C ALA A 72 -2.55 14.77 12.20
N ASP A 73 -3.73 14.98 11.59
CA ASP A 73 -5.02 14.59 12.15
C ASP A 73 -5.11 13.09 12.43
N ALA A 74 -4.65 12.25 11.48
CA ALA A 74 -4.65 10.80 11.65
C ALA A 74 -3.75 10.38 12.82
N TYR A 75 -2.57 11.00 12.95
CA TYR A 75 -1.68 10.77 14.10
C TYR A 75 -2.31 11.20 15.42
N GLY A 76 -2.96 12.36 15.47
CA GLY A 76 -3.69 12.82 16.65
C GLY A 76 -4.72 11.79 17.13
N ARG A 77 -5.51 11.24 16.20
CA ARG A 77 -6.51 10.20 16.51
C ARG A 77 -5.88 8.89 16.98
N LEU A 78 -4.76 8.48 16.39
CA LEU A 78 -4.05 7.26 16.79
C LEU A 78 -3.45 7.38 18.19
N ARG A 79 -2.88 8.55 18.52
CA ARG A 79 -2.36 8.85 19.86
C ARG A 79 -3.50 8.83 20.89
N ALA A 80 -4.65 9.41 20.55
CA ALA A 80 -5.83 9.38 21.41
C ALA A 80 -6.45 7.98 21.59
N ALA A 81 -6.18 7.05 20.66
CA ALA A 81 -6.66 5.68 20.72
C ALA A 81 -5.69 4.72 21.45
N ASP A 82 -4.64 5.25 22.10
CA ASP A 82 -3.59 4.49 22.80
C ASP A 82 -2.94 3.36 21.94
N GLY A 83 -2.98 3.52 20.61
CA GLY A 83 -2.39 2.56 19.68
C GLY A 83 -0.87 2.70 19.61
N PRO A 84 -0.10 1.60 19.45
CA PRO A 84 1.33 1.69 19.20
C PRO A 84 1.55 2.39 17.85
N VAL A 85 2.19 3.57 17.88
CA VAL A 85 2.52 4.33 16.66
C VAL A 85 4.00 4.13 16.35
N LEU A 86 4.28 3.49 15.22
CA LEU A 86 5.61 3.48 14.61
C LEU A 86 5.65 4.52 13.50
N GLU A 87 6.45 5.55 13.69
CA GLU A 87 6.68 6.59 12.69
C GLU A 87 7.86 6.19 11.81
N GLU A 88 7.57 5.55 10.67
CA GLU A 88 8.55 5.48 9.60
C GLU A 88 8.55 6.82 8.84
N GLY A 89 9.59 7.61 9.10
CA GLY A 89 9.90 8.80 8.31
C GLY A 89 10.25 8.44 6.86
N ARG A 90 10.38 9.46 6.01
CA ARG A 90 10.87 9.33 4.62
C ARG A 90 12.00 8.29 4.59
N PRO A 91 11.91 7.22 3.77
CA PRO A 91 12.95 6.20 3.76
C PRO A 91 14.29 6.87 3.44
N PRO A 92 15.35 6.63 4.23
CA PRO A 92 16.67 7.15 3.94
C PRO A 92 17.08 6.74 2.52
N ALA A 93 17.84 7.61 1.85
CA ALA A 93 18.28 7.42 0.46
C ALA A 93 19.12 6.15 0.21
N ALA A 94 19.42 5.36 1.26
CA ALA A 94 20.30 4.21 1.23
C ALA A 94 19.61 2.84 1.04
N MET A 95 18.31 2.76 0.73
CA MET A 95 17.74 1.54 0.14
C MET A 95 17.82 1.61 -1.39
N HIS A 96 19.00 1.26 -1.92
CA HIS A 96 19.25 0.99 -3.33
C HIS A 96 18.55 -0.31 -3.75
N GLY A 97 17.24 -0.22 -3.90
CA GLY A 97 16.39 -1.21 -4.56
C GLY A 97 15.35 -0.47 -5.37
N ARG A 98 15.79 0.18 -6.46
CA ARG A 98 14.98 0.85 -7.49
C ARG A 98 13.78 1.66 -6.96
N LYS A 99 14.02 2.94 -6.62
CA LYS A 99 12.97 3.95 -6.49
C LYS A 99 12.13 3.98 -7.79
N ARG A 100 10.83 3.70 -7.69
CA ARG A 100 9.86 3.82 -8.80
C ARG A 100 9.06 5.12 -8.65
N PRO A 101 9.00 5.99 -9.67
CA PRO A 101 8.16 7.18 -9.63
C PRO A 101 6.69 6.76 -9.50
N GLY A 102 5.95 7.37 -8.57
CA GLY A 102 4.55 7.02 -8.27
C GLY A 102 4.34 6.00 -7.12
N SER A 103 5.40 5.63 -6.38
CA SER A 103 5.23 4.92 -5.10
C SER A 103 4.47 5.81 -4.10
N PRO A 104 3.32 5.36 -3.56
CA PRO A 104 2.69 6.06 -2.45
C PRO A 104 3.67 6.12 -1.27
N ILE A 105 3.58 7.19 -0.48
CA ILE A 105 4.30 7.30 0.79
C ILE A 105 4.00 6.02 1.60
N ARG A 106 5.02 5.18 1.81
CA ARG A 106 4.91 3.95 2.58
C ARG A 106 4.58 4.31 4.03
N ARG A 107 3.49 3.77 4.57
CA ARG A 107 3.26 3.59 6.01
C ARG A 107 2.52 2.28 6.20
N ALA A 108 3.27 1.20 6.38
CA ALA A 108 2.71 -0.11 6.70
C ALA A 108 2.47 -0.20 8.21
N TRP A 109 1.26 -0.60 8.61
CA TRP A 109 0.95 -0.96 9.99
C TRP A 109 1.20 -2.46 10.18
N ARG A 110 2.22 -2.83 10.98
CA ARG A 110 2.37 -4.20 11.50
C ARG A 110 1.75 -4.28 12.88
N GLY A 111 0.58 -4.91 12.98
CA GLY A 111 0.13 -5.48 14.24
C GLY A 111 1.10 -6.59 14.66
N ARG A 112 1.70 -6.46 15.85
CA ARG A 112 2.48 -7.54 16.46
C ARG A 112 1.50 -8.68 16.75
N ARG A 113 1.69 -9.84 16.13
CA ARG A 113 1.10 -11.09 16.64
C ARG A 113 1.90 -11.46 17.89
N SER A 114 1.21 -11.65 19.00
CA SER A 114 1.69 -12.39 20.18
C SER A 114 1.93 -13.85 19.83
#